data_AF-X1C6Q3-F1
#
_entry.id   AF-X1C6Q3-F1
#
_cell.length_a   1.000
_cell.length_b   1.000
_cell.length_c   1.000
_cell.angle_alpha   90.00
_cell.angle_beta   90.00
_cell.angle_gamma   90.00
#
_symmetry.space_group_name_H-M   'P 1'
#
loop_
_entity.id
_entity.type
_entity.pdbx_description
1 polymer ?
#
loop_
_entity_poly.entity_id
_entity_poly.type
_entity_poly.pdbx_seq_one_letter_code
_entity_poly.pdbx_strand_id
1 'polypeptide(L)'
;MSYVDEVLEIVAKRNPHEPEFLQVVNEVFDSLRPVIETNKKYQISKILERLVEPERQIIFRVPWEDDRAEMHVNRGFRIQYNSALGPYKGGLRFHPSVVLSILKFLAKFPCDGFVDKIGGNIKIKFVT
;
A
#
# COMPACT_ATOMS: atom_id res chain seq x y z
N MET A 1 23.79 -14.12 -5.45
CA MET A 1 22.44 -13.59 -5.16
C MET A 1 22.21 -12.42 -6.08
N SER A 2 21.04 -12.36 -6.72
CA SER A 2 20.70 -11.19 -7.54
C SER A 2 20.38 -10.03 -6.60
N TYR A 3 20.63 -8.79 -7.04
CA TYR A 3 20.26 -7.58 -6.29
C TYR A 3 18.79 -7.58 -5.86
N VAL A 4 17.93 -8.20 -6.68
CA VAL A 4 16.51 -8.37 -6.38
C VAL A 4 16.29 -9.24 -5.14
N ASP A 5 17.02 -10.34 -5.00
CA ASP A 5 16.87 -11.29 -3.88
C ASP A 5 17.28 -10.63 -2.55
N GLU A 6 18.34 -9.82 -2.57
CA GLU A 6 18.80 -9.06 -1.40
C GLU A 6 17.73 -8.07 -0.91
N VAL A 7 17.06 -7.37 -1.84
CA VAL A 7 16.00 -6.43 -1.49
C VAL A 7 14.78 -7.18 -0.95
N LEU A 8 14.41 -8.32 -1.55
CA LEU A 8 13.28 -9.14 -1.06
C LEU A 8 13.49 -9.61 0.38
N GLU A 9 14.71 -10.04 0.74
CA GLU A 9 15.03 -10.39 2.13
C GLU A 9 14.89 -9.21 3.10
N ILE A 10 15.35 -8.02 2.70
CA ILE A 10 15.23 -6.81 3.52
C ILE A 10 13.75 -6.49 3.76
N VAL A 11 12.93 -6.60 2.72
CA VAL A 11 11.49 -6.31 2.80
C VAL A 11 10.77 -7.33 3.67
N ALA A 12 11.09 -8.61 3.53
CA ALA A 12 10.55 -9.69 4.36
C ALA A 12 10.91 -9.52 5.84
N LYS A 13 12.15 -9.09 6.14
CA LYS A 13 12.58 -8.79 7.52
C LYS A 13 11.85 -7.59 8.12
N ARG A 14 11.54 -6.56 7.31
CA ARG A 14 10.85 -5.35 7.78
C ARG A 14 9.35 -5.53 7.97
N ASN A 15 8.69 -6.33 7.13
CA ASN A 15 7.24 -6.52 7.14
C ASN A 15 6.86 -8.01 7.31
N PRO A 16 7.27 -8.69 8.40
CA PRO A 16 7.07 -10.14 8.53
C PRO A 16 5.60 -10.57 8.70
N HIS A 17 4.71 -9.65 9.06
CA HIS A 17 3.29 -9.92 9.32
C HIS A 17 2.36 -9.52 8.17
N GLU A 18 2.90 -9.21 6.99
CA GLU A 18 2.14 -8.73 5.83
C GLU A 18 2.30 -9.69 4.63
N PRO A 19 1.76 -10.91 4.69
CA PRO A 19 2.01 -11.94 3.67
C PRO A 19 1.47 -11.54 2.28
N GLU A 20 0.35 -10.83 2.21
CA GLU A 20 -0.22 -10.36 0.95
C GLU A 20 0.68 -9.31 0.28
N PHE A 21 1.31 -8.45 1.09
CA PHE A 21 2.26 -7.45 0.61
C PHE A 21 3.53 -8.10 0.08
N LEU A 22 4.10 -9.06 0.82
CA LEU A 22 5.31 -9.78 0.42
C LEU A 22 5.10 -10.56 -0.89
N GLN A 23 3.95 -11.21 -1.05
CA GLN A 23 3.61 -11.94 -2.27
C GLN A 23 3.63 -11.02 -3.51
N VAL A 24 2.98 -9.86 -3.44
CA VAL A 24 2.96 -8.90 -4.55
C VAL A 24 4.32 -8.32 -4.83
N VAL A 25 5.11 -8.01 -3.80
CA VAL A 25 6.46 -7.49 -4.01
C VAL A 25 7.31 -8.50 -4.76
N ASN A 26 7.23 -9.78 -4.40
CA ASN A 26 7.92 -10.87 -5.11
C ASN A 26 7.49 -10.92 -6.58
N GLU A 27 6.19 -10.98 -6.87
CA GLU A 27 5.68 -11.10 -8.25
C GLU A 27 6.10 -9.91 -9.14
N VAL A 28 5.97 -8.68 -8.61
CA VAL A 28 6.40 -7.47 -9.33
C VAL A 28 7.91 -7.49 -9.54
N PHE A 29 8.69 -7.91 -8.56
CA PHE A 29 10.15 -7.89 -8.64
C PHE A 29 10.67 -8.95 -9.61
N ASP A 30 10.06 -10.13 -9.65
CA ASP A 30 10.36 -11.18 -10.61
C ASP A 30 10.11 -10.69 -12.05
N SER A 31 9.04 -9.93 -12.29
CA SER A 31 8.79 -9.32 -13.61
C SER A 31 9.83 -8.26 -14.01
N LEU A 32 10.45 -7.58 -13.03
CA LEU A 32 11.41 -6.51 -13.25
C LEU A 32 12.87 -6.99 -13.33
N ARG A 33 13.16 -8.24 -12.90
CA ARG A 33 14.50 -8.86 -12.96
C ARG A 33 15.23 -8.59 -14.29
N PRO A 34 14.67 -8.91 -15.48
CA PRO A 34 15.40 -8.76 -16.75
C PRO A 34 15.81 -7.30 -17.04
N VAL A 35 14.98 -6.32 -16.65
CA VAL A 35 15.25 -4.90 -16.88
C VAL A 35 16.39 -4.39 -15.98
N ILE A 36 16.43 -4.88 -14.74
CA ILE A 36 17.39 -4.45 -13.72
C ILE A 36 18.76 -5.07 -13.96
N GLU A 37 18.80 -6.33 -14.41
CA GLU A 37 20.04 -7.02 -14.78
C GLU A 37 20.68 -6.39 -16.02
N THR A 38 19.87 -5.92 -16.97
CA THR A 38 20.36 -5.22 -18.18
C THR A 38 20.90 -3.82 -17.87
N ASN A 39 20.35 -3.14 -16.85
CA ASN A 39 20.66 -1.73 -16.56
C ASN A 39 21.13 -1.52 -15.11
N LYS A 40 22.44 -1.65 -14.88
CA LYS A 40 23.08 -1.47 -13.55
C LYS A 40 22.84 -0.10 -12.90
N LYS A 41 22.44 0.92 -13.67
CA LYS A 41 22.08 2.26 -13.16
C LYS A 41 20.98 2.21 -12.09
N TYR A 42 20.03 1.27 -12.19
CA TYR A 42 18.93 1.12 -11.23
C TYR A 42 19.40 0.58 -9.88
N GLN A 43 20.44 -0.27 -9.89
CA GLN A 43 21.07 -0.81 -8.68
C GLN A 43 21.85 0.28 -7.94
N ILE A 44 22.65 1.08 -8.66
CA ILE A 44 23.45 2.17 -8.09
C ILE A 44 22.55 3.22 -7.41
N SER A 45 21.40 3.52 -8.03
CA SER A 45 20.45 4.50 -7.52
C SER A 45 19.51 3.95 -6.44
N LYS A 46 19.68 2.68 -6.05
CA LYS A 46 18.88 1.99 -5.02
C LYS A 46 17.37 2.14 -5.24
N ILE A 47 16.94 2.07 -6.50
CA ILE A 47 15.56 2.39 -6.88
C ILE A 47 14.58 1.35 -6.32
N LEU A 48 14.97 0.08 -6.26
CA LEU A 48 14.13 -0.97 -5.67
C LEU A 48 13.87 -0.72 -4.19
N GLU A 49 14.90 -0.40 -3.42
CA GLU A 49 14.78 -0.10 -1.99
C GLU A 49 13.82 1.07 -1.73
N ARG A 50 13.88 2.10 -2.59
CA ARG A 50 13.00 3.28 -2.51
C ARG A 50 11.59 3.01 -2.99
N LEU A 51 11.40 2.06 -3.91
CA LEU A 51 10.09 1.75 -4.46
C LEU A 51 9.22 0.95 -3.48
N VAL A 52 9.84 0.16 -2.60
CA VAL A 52 9.09 -0.67 -1.64
C VAL A 52 8.65 0.13 -0.43
N GLU A 53 9.40 1.16 -0.05
CA GLU A 53 9.06 2.02 1.09
C GLU A 53 8.12 3.15 0.65
N PRO A 54 6.93 3.30 1.27
CA PRO A 54 6.05 4.41 0.95
C PRO A 54 6.64 5.76 1.42
N GLU A 55 6.47 6.81 0.62
CA GLU A 55 6.92 8.16 0.96
C GLU A 55 6.28 8.71 2.24
N ARG A 56 4.98 8.44 2.46
CA ARG A 56 4.27 8.90 3.66
C ARG A 56 3.12 7.98 4.05
N GLN A 57 2.99 7.75 5.36
CA GLN A 57 1.86 7.05 5.95
C GLN A 57 1.21 7.97 6.99
N ILE A 58 -0.08 8.25 6.83
CA ILE A 58 -0.87 9.08 7.74
C ILE A 58 -1.93 8.20 8.38
N ILE A 59 -1.93 8.15 9.71
CA ILE A 59 -2.91 7.44 10.51
C ILE A 59 -3.65 8.47 11.34
N PHE A 60 -4.98 8.50 11.25
CA PHE A 60 -5.79 9.50 11.94
C PHE A 60 -7.02 8.89 12.56
N ARG A 61 -7.53 9.53 13.62
CA ARG A 61 -8.75 9.13 14.30
C ARG A 61 -9.95 9.85 13.67
N VAL A 62 -11.03 9.11 13.45
CA VAL A 62 -12.30 9.59 12.91
C VAL A 62 -13.39 9.33 13.95
N PRO A 63 -13.67 10.30 14.85
CA PRO A 63 -14.84 10.25 15.72
C PRO A 63 -16.09 10.66 14.94
N TRP A 64 -17.21 9.99 15.20
CA TRP A 64 -18.52 10.37 14.65
C TRP A 64 -19.64 9.85 15.55
N GLU A 65 -20.83 10.41 15.39
CA GLU A 65 -22.03 10.09 16.16
C GLU A 65 -23.08 9.47 15.24
N ASP A 66 -23.72 8.40 15.69
CA ASP A 66 -24.78 7.75 14.92
C ASP A 66 -26.17 8.35 15.17
N ASP A 67 -27.17 7.88 14.42
CA ASP A 67 -28.56 8.33 14.55
C ASP A 67 -29.19 7.99 15.92
N ARG A 68 -28.51 7.19 16.75
CA ARG A 68 -28.91 6.83 18.12
C ARG A 68 -28.15 7.63 19.19
N ALA A 69 -27.38 8.64 18.79
CA ALA A 69 -26.50 9.43 19.65
C ALA A 69 -25.39 8.62 20.34
N GLU A 70 -24.99 7.47 19.78
CA GLU A 70 -23.84 6.72 20.26
C GLU A 70 -22.55 7.22 19.59
N MET A 71 -21.51 7.41 20.40
CA MET A 71 -20.20 7.86 19.94
C MET A 71 -19.36 6.72 19.42
N HIS A 72 -18.94 6.84 18.16
CA HIS A 72 -18.12 5.87 17.45
C HIS A 72 -16.74 6.44 17.15
N VAL A 73 -15.71 5.61 17.32
CA VAL A 73 -14.33 6.00 17.00
C VAL A 73 -13.73 5.00 16.03
N ASN A 74 -13.32 5.49 14.85
CA ASN A 74 -12.63 4.70 13.85
C ASN A 74 -11.23 5.20 13.52
N ARG A 75 -10.44 4.34 12.89
CA ARG A 75 -9.10 4.65 12.42
C ARG A 75 -9.09 4.78 10.90
N GLY A 76 -8.74 5.98 10.44
CA GLY A 76 -8.42 6.27 9.05
C GLY A 76 -6.94 6.02 8.76
N PHE A 77 -6.65 5.73 7.50
CA PHE A 77 -5.28 5.52 7.01
C PHE A 77 -5.17 6.13 5.61
N ARG A 78 -4.09 6.84 5.33
CA ARG A 78 -3.69 7.31 4.00
C ARG A 78 -2.24 6.87 3.78
N ILE A 79 -2.02 6.10 2.73
CA ILE A 79 -0.68 5.69 2.32
C ILE A 79 -0.39 6.40 1.00
N GLN A 80 0.65 7.21 0.99
CA GLN A 80 1.17 7.92 -0.16
C GLN A 80 2.46 7.21 -0.56
N TYR A 81 2.37 6.39 -1.62
CA TYR A 81 3.45 5.47 -1.97
C TYR A 81 4.57 6.16 -2.76
N ASN A 82 4.23 6.80 -3.88
CA ASN A 82 5.20 7.40 -4.79
C ASN A 82 4.59 8.61 -5.52
N SER A 83 5.31 9.73 -5.56
CA SER A 83 4.91 10.98 -6.23
C SER A 83 5.74 11.31 -7.49
N ALA A 84 6.59 10.39 -7.96
CA ALA A 84 7.53 10.64 -9.05
C ALA A 84 6.87 11.01 -10.39
N LEU A 85 5.63 10.56 -10.63
CA LEU A 85 4.90 10.81 -11.88
C LEU A 85 3.77 11.85 -11.72
N GLY A 86 3.61 12.46 -10.55
CA GLY A 86 2.55 13.43 -10.29
C GLY A 86 1.94 13.30 -8.88
N PRO A 87 0.83 14.01 -8.62
CA PRO A 87 0.14 13.92 -7.34
C PRO A 87 -0.29 12.48 -7.05
N TYR A 88 -0.29 12.12 -5.76
CA TYR A 88 -0.75 10.80 -5.33
C TYR A 88 -2.16 10.54 -5.84
N LYS A 89 -2.37 9.33 -6.35
CA LYS A 89 -3.66 8.88 -6.90
C LYS A 89 -4.02 7.55 -6.27
N GLY A 90 -5.22 7.46 -5.72
CA GLY A 90 -5.78 6.20 -5.24
C GLY A 90 -7.29 6.31 -5.05
N GLY A 91 -7.94 5.18 -4.79
CA GLY A 91 -9.37 5.13 -4.45
C GLY A 91 -9.62 5.02 -2.95
N LEU A 92 -10.85 5.35 -2.55
CA LEU A 92 -11.36 5.20 -1.18
C LEU A 92 -12.01 3.83 -0.98
N ARG A 93 -11.65 3.13 0.10
CA ARG A 93 -12.30 1.87 0.47
C ARG A 93 -12.76 1.89 1.94
N PHE A 94 -14.05 1.62 2.14
CA PHE A 94 -14.69 1.44 3.44
C PHE A 94 -15.05 -0.03 3.61
N HIS A 95 -14.32 -0.75 4.45
CA HIS A 95 -14.64 -2.13 4.78
C HIS A 95 -14.08 -2.46 6.18
N PRO A 96 -14.80 -3.23 7.02
CA PRO A 96 -14.35 -3.55 8.38
C PRO A 96 -13.05 -4.35 8.42
N SER A 97 -12.77 -5.16 7.40
CA SER A 97 -11.53 -5.95 7.28
C SER A 97 -10.30 -5.13 6.86
N VAL A 98 -10.38 -3.79 6.80
CA VAL A 98 -9.28 -2.96 6.31
C VAL A 98 -8.17 -2.85 7.36
N VAL A 99 -7.12 -3.64 7.16
CA VAL A 99 -5.86 -3.60 7.92
C VAL A 99 -4.78 -2.85 7.12
N LEU A 100 -3.74 -2.35 7.79
CA LEU A 100 -2.60 -1.66 7.17
C LEU A 100 -1.95 -2.47 6.03
N SER A 101 -1.85 -3.81 6.20
CA SER A 101 -1.33 -4.76 5.20
C SER A 101 -2.04 -4.61 3.84
N ILE A 102 -3.38 -4.60 3.86
CA ILE A 102 -4.22 -4.53 2.66
C ILE A 102 -4.09 -3.17 1.95
N LEU A 103 -3.77 -2.11 2.68
CA LEU A 103 -3.66 -0.77 2.09
C LEU A 103 -2.32 -0.52 1.42
N LYS A 104 -1.23 -1.09 1.95
CA LYS A 104 0.06 -1.10 1.25
C LYS A 104 -0.05 -1.88 -0.05
N PHE A 105 -0.79 -2.99 -0.03
CA PHE A 105 -1.13 -3.79 -1.21
C PHE A 105 -1.90 -2.96 -2.26
N LEU A 106 -2.99 -2.29 -1.86
CA LEU A 106 -3.85 -1.54 -2.80
C LEU A 106 -3.22 -0.23 -3.31
N ALA A 107 -2.33 0.41 -2.57
CA ALA A 107 -1.72 1.67 -2.98
C ALA A 107 -0.71 1.51 -4.13
N LYS A 108 -0.21 0.29 -4.38
CA LYS A 108 0.79 0.01 -5.41
C LYS A 108 0.17 -0.19 -6.80
N PHE A 109 -1.08 -0.64 -6.89
CA PHE A 109 -1.76 -0.87 -8.16
C PHE A 109 -2.94 0.10 -8.33
N PRO A 110 -2.99 0.90 -9.41
CA PRO A 110 -4.22 1.55 -9.81
C PRO A 110 -5.18 0.45 -10.32
N CYS A 111 -5.98 -0.12 -9.43
CA CYS A 111 -7.04 -1.04 -9.82
C CYS A 111 -8.29 -0.23 -10.20
N ASP A 112 -8.50 -0.05 -11.50
CA ASP A 112 -9.85 0.00 -12.05
C ASP A 112 -10.53 -1.34 -11.76
N GLY A 113 -11.69 -1.30 -11.10
CA GLY A 113 -12.59 -2.46 -10.97
C GLY A 113 -12.34 -3.37 -9.77
N PHE A 114 -12.87 -2.99 -8.60
CA PHE A 114 -13.33 -3.97 -7.62
C PHE A 114 -14.59 -3.42 -6.94
N VAL A 115 -15.73 -3.69 -7.58
CA VAL A 115 -17.06 -3.35 -7.08
C VAL A 115 -17.43 -4.41 -6.05
N ASP A 116 -17.45 -4.03 -4.77
CA ASP A 116 -18.20 -4.76 -3.76
C ASP A 116 -19.33 -3.86 -3.25
N LYS A 117 -20.56 -4.23 -3.64
CA LYS A 117 -21.81 -3.79 -3.02
C LYS A 117 -21.96 -4.58 -1.71
N ILE A 118 -21.72 -3.96 -0.55
CA ILE A 118 -22.37 -4.39 0.70
C ILE A 118 -22.72 -3.14 1.52
N GLY A 119 -23.97 -3.08 1.95
CA GLY A 119 -24.64 -1.90 2.48
C GLY A 119 -24.31 -1.54 3.93
N GLY A 120 -24.67 -0.30 4.24
CA GLY A 120 -25.11 0.17 5.56
C GLY A 120 -24.15 -0.05 6.71
N ASN A 121 -23.06 0.72 6.76
CA ASN A 121 -22.72 1.57 7.91
C ASN A 121 -21.37 2.24 7.66
N ILE A 122 -21.44 3.54 7.42
CA ILE A 122 -20.38 4.41 6.91
C ILE A 122 -19.40 4.73 8.03
N LYS A 123 -18.09 4.50 7.80
CA LYS A 123 -17.01 5.13 8.58
C LYS A 123 -15.85 5.53 7.64
N ILE A 124 -15.49 6.81 7.71
CA ILE A 124 -14.78 7.60 6.68
C ILE A 124 -13.27 7.33 6.64
N LYS A 125 -12.69 7.47 5.45
CA LYS A 125 -11.28 7.42 5.08
C LYS A 125 -11.10 8.44 3.95
N PHE A 126 -9.94 9.09 3.87
CA PHE A 126 -9.63 10.10 2.85
C PHE A 126 -8.41 9.64 2.05
N VAL A 127 -8.53 9.69 0.72
CA VAL A 127 -7.54 9.25 -0.26
C VAL A 127 -7.50 10.32 -1.34
N THR A 128 -6.42 11.10 -1.38
CA THR A 128 -5.98 11.89 -2.54
C THR A 128 -4.91 11.12 -3.27
#